data_AF-A0A969SZ51-F1
#
_entry.id   AF-A0A969SZ51-F1
#
_cell.length_a   1.000
_cell.length_b   1.000
_cell.length_c   1.000
_cell.angle_alpha   90.00
_cell.angle_beta   90.00
_cell.angle_gamma   90.00
#
_symmetry.space_group_name_H-M   'P 1'
#
loop_
_entity.id
_entity.type
_entity.pdbx_description
1 polymer ?
#
loop_
_entity_poly.entity_id
_entity_poly.type
_entity_poly.pdbx_seq_one_letter_code
_entity_poly.pdbx_strand_id
1 'polypeptide(L)'
;MGISSSLFASLLVVTAPSLTLETVTVEPQLLAGNPLLPAPEVMIDTVFRSRRSLPLPPRIQQRVRVLKELPSILGTYQGVQTLGNGNYTANFERGSVPVAFTFHADGRVKTVGVSCPETNPQNWQGASQTLKQMFAACIK
;
A
#
# COMPACT_ATOMS: atom_id res chain seq x y z
N MET A 1 70.83 37.24 -19.49
CA MET A 1 69.82 38.19 -19.98
C MET A 1 68.88 37.45 -20.93
N GLY A 2 67.59 37.28 -20.55
CA GLY A 2 66.49 36.72 -21.36
C GLY A 2 66.67 35.24 -21.75
N ILE A 3 65.70 34.34 -21.80
CA ILE A 3 64.25 34.37 -22.01
C ILE A 3 63.75 32.97 -21.56
N SER A 4 62.76 32.82 -20.68
CA SER A 4 61.30 32.86 -20.92
C SER A 4 60.70 31.46 -21.11
N SER A 5 59.60 31.24 -20.37
CA SER A 5 58.48 30.33 -20.67
C SER A 5 58.74 28.83 -20.45
N SER A 6 57.82 27.97 -20.01
CA SER A 6 56.47 28.07 -19.45
C SER A 6 55.99 26.62 -19.27
N LEU A 7 55.16 26.41 -18.25
CA LEU A 7 53.95 25.55 -18.27
C LEU A 7 54.01 24.00 -18.09
N PHE A 8 53.09 23.61 -17.21
CA PHE A 8 52.28 22.39 -17.09
C PHE A 8 52.90 21.06 -16.63
N ALA A 9 52.60 20.74 -15.36
CA ALA A 9 52.65 19.42 -14.77
C ALA A 9 51.55 18.51 -15.35
N SER A 10 51.93 17.31 -15.76
CA SER A 10 50.99 16.20 -16.04
C SER A 10 51.21 15.12 -14.99
N LEU A 11 50.27 15.00 -14.05
CA LEU A 11 50.21 13.89 -13.10
C LEU A 11 49.22 12.86 -13.68
N LEU A 12 49.75 11.73 -14.13
CA LEU A 12 48.99 10.60 -14.67
C LEU A 12 48.58 9.71 -13.50
N VAL A 13 47.34 9.82 -13.03
CA VAL A 13 46.78 8.89 -12.02
C VAL A 13 46.07 7.77 -12.76
N VAL A 14 46.64 6.57 -12.67
CA VAL A 14 46.03 5.31 -13.11
C VAL A 14 45.12 4.82 -11.99
N THR A 15 43.81 4.81 -12.20
CA THR A 15 42.84 4.13 -11.32
C THR A 15 42.20 2.97 -12.06
N ALA A 16 42.35 1.76 -11.50
CA ALA A 16 41.74 0.52 -11.95
C ALA A 16 40.20 0.58 -11.89
N PRO A 17 39.48 -0.15 -12.77
CA PRO A 17 38.03 -0.26 -12.68
C PRO A 17 37.62 -1.22 -11.55
N SER A 18 36.94 -0.70 -10.54
CA SER A 18 36.24 -1.49 -9.54
C SER A 18 35.02 -2.18 -10.19
N LEU A 19 35.05 -3.51 -10.25
CA LEU A 19 33.90 -4.33 -10.60
C LEU A 19 32.85 -4.25 -9.47
N THR A 20 31.84 -3.40 -9.62
CA THR A 20 30.65 -3.43 -8.77
C THR A 20 29.63 -4.39 -9.36
N LEU A 21 29.25 -5.35 -8.51
CA LEU A 21 28.17 -6.32 -8.67
C LEU A 21 26.86 -5.59 -9.03
N GLU A 22 26.37 -5.76 -10.27
CA GLU A 22 25.03 -5.30 -10.66
C GLU A 22 23.98 -6.19 -9.99
N THR A 23 23.57 -5.85 -8.77
CA THR A 23 22.26 -6.26 -8.28
C THR A 23 21.22 -5.54 -9.13
N VAL A 24 20.64 -6.27 -10.08
CA VAL A 24 19.43 -5.87 -10.79
C VAL A 24 18.31 -5.73 -9.75
N THR A 25 18.22 -4.56 -9.13
CA THR A 25 17.01 -4.13 -8.45
C THR A 25 15.98 -3.92 -9.55
N VAL A 26 15.09 -4.90 -9.71
CA VAL A 26 13.89 -4.72 -10.50
C VAL A 26 13.08 -3.64 -9.79
N GLU A 27 13.27 -2.40 -10.22
CA GLU A 27 12.44 -1.26 -9.87
C GLU A 27 11.02 -1.62 -10.33
N PRO A 28 10.02 -1.79 -9.45
CA PRO A 28 8.65 -1.75 -9.91
C PRO A 28 8.48 -0.36 -10.50
N GLN A 29 8.28 -0.26 -11.81
CA GLN A 29 7.99 0.98 -12.49
C GLN A 29 6.73 1.58 -11.85
N LEU A 30 6.96 2.42 -10.85
CA LEU A 30 6.01 3.34 -10.27
C LEU A 30 5.61 4.24 -11.43
N LEU A 31 4.40 4.01 -11.93
CA LEU A 31 3.71 4.85 -12.89
C LEU A 31 3.86 6.31 -12.44
N ALA A 32 4.78 7.03 -13.06
CA ALA A 32 4.96 8.44 -12.85
C ALA A 32 3.71 9.18 -13.36
N GLY A 33 3.10 10.00 -12.49
CA GLY A 33 2.35 11.16 -12.95
C GLY A 33 0.88 11.27 -12.57
N ASN A 34 0.56 11.31 -11.28
CA ASN A 34 -0.39 12.31 -10.79
C ASN A 34 -0.07 12.68 -9.32
N PRO A 35 0.59 13.82 -9.05
CA PRO A 35 1.07 14.18 -7.71
C PRO A 35 -0.03 14.53 -6.69
N LEU A 36 -1.31 14.41 -7.07
CA LEU A 36 -2.47 14.70 -6.23
C LEU A 36 -3.17 13.44 -5.68
N LEU A 37 -2.73 12.24 -6.06
CA LEU A 37 -3.39 11.00 -5.65
C LEU A 37 -2.65 10.39 -4.47
N PRO A 38 -3.33 10.21 -3.32
CA PRO A 38 -2.73 9.49 -2.20
C PRO A 38 -2.39 8.07 -2.64
N ALA A 39 -1.23 7.58 -2.22
CA ALA A 39 -0.85 6.19 -2.46
C ALA A 39 -1.95 5.24 -1.93
N PRO A 40 -2.20 4.10 -2.59
CA PRO A 40 -3.25 3.16 -2.18
C PRO A 40 -3.18 2.80 -0.69
N GLU A 41 -1.98 2.64 -0.14
CA GLU A 41 -1.72 2.37 1.27
C GLU A 41 -2.32 3.46 2.17
N VAL A 42 -2.10 4.73 1.82
CA VAL A 42 -2.64 5.88 2.55
C VAL A 42 -4.17 5.89 2.52
N MET A 43 -4.77 5.49 1.39
CA MET A 43 -6.21 5.40 1.27
C MET A 43 -6.80 4.27 2.12
N ILE A 44 -6.16 3.10 2.13
CA ILE A 44 -6.55 1.95 2.94
C ILE A 44 -6.43 2.28 4.42
N ASP A 45 -5.31 2.88 4.82
CA ASP A 45 -5.13 3.38 6.19
C ASP A 45 -6.21 4.39 6.55
N THR A 46 -6.59 5.28 5.64
CA THR A 46 -7.67 6.24 5.88
C THR A 46 -9.02 5.53 6.05
N VAL A 47 -9.30 4.46 5.30
CA VAL A 47 -10.53 3.67 5.44
C VAL A 47 -10.66 3.10 6.85
N PHE A 48 -9.60 2.52 7.41
CA PHE A 48 -9.65 1.82 8.70
C PHE A 48 -9.37 2.72 9.91
N ARG A 49 -8.46 3.70 9.78
CA ARG A 49 -8.03 4.58 10.88
C ARG A 49 -8.88 5.85 10.97
N SER A 50 -9.39 6.38 9.85
CA SER A 50 -10.06 7.68 9.86
C SER A 50 -11.56 7.56 10.14
N ARG A 51 -12.04 8.41 11.06
CA ARG A 51 -13.49 8.67 11.21
C ARG A 51 -14.04 9.51 10.07
N ARG A 52 -13.19 10.22 9.31
CA ARG A 52 -13.63 11.07 8.20
C ARG A 52 -14.16 10.21 7.05
N SER A 53 -15.19 10.71 6.38
CA SER A 53 -15.70 10.12 5.15
C SER A 53 -14.72 10.41 4.02
N LEU A 54 -14.18 9.37 3.40
CA LEU A 54 -13.53 9.50 2.10
C LEU A 54 -14.59 9.87 1.04
N PRO A 55 -14.28 10.73 0.06
CA PRO A 55 -15.16 11.03 -1.06
C PRO A 55 -15.23 9.83 -2.01
N LEU A 56 -15.96 8.80 -1.59
CA LEU A 56 -16.15 7.55 -2.34
C LEU A 56 -17.51 7.57 -3.05
N PRO A 57 -17.66 6.88 -4.19
CA PRO A 57 -18.97 6.66 -4.79
C PRO A 57 -19.93 5.98 -3.80
N PRO A 58 -21.26 6.24 -3.84
CA PRO A 58 -22.20 5.72 -2.84
C PRO A 58 -22.13 4.20 -2.62
N ARG A 59 -21.96 3.41 -3.68
CA ARG A 59 -21.80 1.96 -3.59
C ARG A 59 -20.54 1.54 -2.82
N ILE A 60 -19.45 2.29 -2.97
CA ILE A 60 -18.18 2.05 -2.28
C ILE A 60 -18.26 2.52 -0.83
N GLN A 61 -18.94 3.65 -0.57
CA GLN A 61 -19.18 4.11 0.81
C GLN A 61 -19.89 3.05 1.65
N GLN A 62 -20.91 2.39 1.10
CA GLN A 62 -21.63 1.35 1.83
C GLN A 62 -20.71 0.19 2.20
N ARG A 63 -19.90 -0.30 1.26
CA ARG A 63 -18.91 -1.35 1.55
C ARG A 63 -17.90 -0.89 2.60
N VAL A 64 -17.36 0.32 2.47
CA VAL A 64 -16.39 0.87 3.43
C VAL A 64 -16.99 1.04 4.83
N ARG A 65 -18.26 1.45 4.97
CA ARG A 65 -18.94 1.50 6.27
C ARG A 65 -18.98 0.14 6.94
N VAL A 66 -19.30 -0.90 6.18
CA VAL A 66 -19.33 -2.28 6.68
C VAL A 66 -17.92 -2.72 7.11
N LEU A 67 -16.88 -2.39 6.32
CA LEU A 67 -15.48 -2.70 6.70
C LEU A 67 -15.02 -1.99 7.97
N LYS A 68 -15.58 -0.82 8.31
CA LYS A 68 -15.29 -0.12 9.57
C LYS A 68 -15.83 -0.85 10.81
N GLU A 69 -16.60 -1.92 10.64
CA GLU A 69 -17.00 -2.79 11.74
C GLU A 69 -15.94 -3.85 12.06
N LEU A 70 -14.99 -4.14 11.16
CA LEU A 70 -13.96 -5.15 11.39
C LEU A 70 -13.17 -4.96 12.71
N PRO A 71 -12.84 -3.73 13.17
CA PRO A 71 -12.20 -3.54 14.45
C PRO A 71 -12.96 -4.09 15.66
N SER A 72 -14.30 -4.17 15.63
CA SER A 72 -15.07 -4.73 16.76
C SER A 72 -14.86 -6.25 16.91
N ILE A 73 -14.46 -6.92 15.82
CA ILE A 73 -14.34 -8.38 15.75
C ILE A 73 -12.87 -8.82 15.73
N LEU A 74 -12.01 -8.06 15.05
CA LEU A 74 -10.59 -8.36 14.89
C LEU A 74 -9.69 -7.53 15.81
N GLY A 75 -10.25 -6.60 16.59
CA GLY A 75 -9.48 -5.72 17.47
C GLY A 75 -8.93 -4.49 16.75
N THR A 76 -8.09 -3.71 17.43
CA THR A 76 -7.61 -2.42 16.90
C THR A 76 -6.87 -2.60 15.58
N TYR A 77 -7.14 -1.72 14.62
CA TYR A 77 -6.41 -1.67 13.34
C TYR A 77 -4.96 -1.24 13.57
N GLN A 78 -4.02 -2.04 13.07
CA GLN A 78 -2.58 -1.83 13.24
C GLN A 78 -1.95 -1.12 12.05
N GLY A 79 -2.43 -1.38 10.83
CA GLY A 79 -1.91 -0.79 9.60
C GLY A 79 -2.16 -1.67 8.38
N VAL A 80 -1.75 -1.20 7.22
CA VAL A 80 -1.80 -1.94 5.96
C VAL A 80 -0.41 -2.46 5.59
N GLN A 81 -0.35 -3.68 5.07
CA GLN A 81 0.84 -4.26 4.47
C GLN A 81 0.61 -4.48 2.98
N THR A 82 1.56 -4.04 2.15
CA THR A 82 1.53 -4.31 0.70
C THR A 82 2.13 -5.69 0.43
N LEU A 83 1.35 -6.56 -0.21
CA LEU A 83 1.77 -7.91 -0.61
C LEU A 83 2.39 -7.95 -2.02
N GLY A 84 2.41 -6.79 -2.71
CA GLY A 84 2.81 -6.67 -4.10
C GLY A 84 1.64 -6.83 -5.08
N ASN A 85 1.84 -6.41 -6.33
CA ASN A 85 0.85 -6.51 -7.41
C ASN A 85 -0.52 -5.87 -7.11
N GLY A 86 -0.56 -4.82 -6.27
CA GLY A 86 -1.80 -4.15 -5.87
C GLY A 86 -2.65 -4.93 -4.88
N ASN A 87 -2.10 -5.97 -4.24
CA ASN A 87 -2.71 -6.68 -3.13
C ASN A 87 -2.23 -6.11 -1.80
N TYR A 88 -3.15 -5.95 -0.87
CA TYR A 88 -2.88 -5.40 0.45
C TYR A 88 -3.51 -6.28 1.51
N THR A 89 -2.97 -6.19 2.72
CA THR A 89 -3.52 -6.85 3.89
C THR A 89 -3.73 -5.80 4.97
N ALA A 90 -4.97 -5.67 5.44
CA ALA A 90 -5.32 -4.86 6.59
C ALA A 90 -5.07 -5.67 7.87
N ASN A 91 -4.15 -5.22 8.70
CA ASN A 91 -3.75 -5.90 9.92
C ASN A 91 -4.49 -5.35 11.14
N PHE A 92 -4.95 -6.26 12.00
CA PHE A 92 -5.63 -6.00 13.25
C PHE A 92 -5.00 -6.83 14.38
N GLU A 93 -5.31 -6.54 15.64
CA GLU A 93 -4.75 -7.26 16.80
C GLU A 93 -4.95 -8.77 16.79
N ARG A 94 -6.11 -9.23 16.29
CA ARG A 94 -6.53 -10.63 16.33
C ARG A 94 -6.54 -11.29 14.94
N GLY A 95 -5.96 -10.64 13.94
CA GLY A 95 -6.01 -11.16 12.59
C GLY A 95 -5.75 -10.15 11.49
N SER A 96 -5.78 -10.65 10.27
CA SER A 96 -5.53 -9.85 9.07
C SER A 96 -6.57 -10.16 8.00
N VAL A 97 -6.94 -9.15 7.21
CA VAL A 97 -7.94 -9.27 6.14
C VAL A 97 -7.29 -8.82 4.84
N PRO A 98 -7.21 -9.70 3.81
CA PRO A 98 -6.79 -9.29 2.49
C PRO A 98 -7.80 -8.30 1.90
N VAL A 99 -7.28 -7.17 1.41
CA VAL A 99 -8.06 -6.09 0.79
C VAL A 99 -7.50 -5.75 -0.57
N ALA A 100 -8.39 -5.51 -1.52
CA ALA A 100 -8.04 -5.13 -2.89
C ALA A 100 -8.74 -3.82 -3.24
N PHE A 101 -7.97 -2.84 -3.70
CA PHE A 101 -8.50 -1.57 -4.17
C PHE A 101 -8.16 -1.42 -5.64
N THR A 102 -9.18 -1.10 -6.46
CA THR A 102 -8.95 -0.65 -7.82
C THR A 102 -9.29 0.82 -7.93
N PHE A 103 -8.55 1.52 -8.77
CA PHE A 103 -8.67 2.97 -8.94
C PHE A 103 -9.06 3.30 -10.38
N HIS A 104 -9.77 4.40 -10.54
CA HIS A 104 -9.92 5.07 -11.83
C HIS A 104 -8.59 5.75 -12.21
N ALA A 105 -8.43 6.14 -13.49
CA ALA A 105 -7.26 6.90 -13.95
C ALA A 105 -7.13 8.27 -13.25
N ASP A 106 -8.24 8.80 -12.74
CA ASP A 106 -8.28 10.01 -11.90
C ASP A 106 -8.01 9.72 -10.41
N GLY A 107 -7.59 8.50 -10.06
CA GLY A 107 -7.23 8.05 -8.72
C GLY A 107 -8.36 7.90 -7.71
N ARG A 108 -9.61 8.10 -8.12
CA ARG A 108 -10.74 7.76 -7.25
C ARG A 108 -10.86 6.25 -7.12
N VAL A 109 -11.29 5.78 -5.95
CA VAL A 109 -11.58 4.35 -5.74
C VAL A 109 -12.71 3.94 -6.67
N LYS A 110 -12.42 2.97 -7.53
CA LYS A 110 -13.39 2.32 -8.43
C LYS A 110 -14.07 1.16 -7.72
N THR A 111 -13.30 0.26 -7.10
CA THR A 111 -13.82 -0.86 -6.32
C THR A 111 -13.02 -1.13 -5.06
N VAL A 112 -13.70 -1.70 -4.06
CA VAL A 112 -13.09 -2.26 -2.85
C VAL A 112 -13.54 -3.71 -2.72
N GLY A 113 -12.58 -4.61 -2.76
CA GLY A 113 -12.73 -6.03 -2.50
C GLY A 113 -12.12 -6.39 -1.14
N VAL A 114 -12.71 -7.37 -0.48
CA VAL A 114 -12.15 -8.02 0.70
C VAL A 114 -12.30 -9.52 0.54
N SER A 115 -11.35 -10.26 1.10
CA SER A 115 -11.33 -11.72 1.11
C SER A 115 -11.35 -12.23 2.53
N CYS A 116 -11.50 -13.54 2.70
CA CYS A 116 -11.56 -14.13 4.04
C CYS A 116 -10.41 -13.67 4.94
N PRO A 117 -10.71 -13.31 6.20
CA PRO A 117 -9.66 -13.06 7.17
C PRO A 117 -8.75 -14.27 7.27
N GLU A 118 -7.45 -14.04 7.38
CA GLU A 118 -6.44 -15.11 7.51
C GLU A 118 -6.65 -15.92 8.80
N THR A 119 -7.26 -15.30 9.79
CA THR A 119 -7.68 -15.91 11.05
C THR A 119 -9.20 -15.85 11.16
N ASN A 120 -9.87 -16.98 11.37
CA ASN A 120 -11.31 -16.98 11.63
C ASN A 120 -11.57 -16.34 13.01
N PRO A 121 -12.24 -15.17 13.08
CA PRO A 121 -12.54 -14.60 14.38
C PRO A 121 -13.59 -15.49 15.05
N GLN A 122 -13.24 -15.99 16.23
CA GLN A 122 -14.06 -16.93 17.00
C GLN A 122 -15.42 -16.34 17.40
N ASN A 123 -15.60 -15.02 17.31
CA ASN A 123 -16.82 -14.36 17.72
C ASN A 123 -17.27 -13.28 16.72
N TRP A 124 -18.15 -13.66 15.78
CA TRP A 124 -18.86 -12.75 14.89
C TRP A 124 -20.13 -12.14 15.53
N GLN A 125 -20.41 -12.36 16.82
CA GLN A 125 -21.68 -11.94 17.43
C GLN A 125 -21.88 -10.41 17.40
N GLY A 126 -20.80 -9.63 17.45
CA GLY A 126 -20.83 -8.16 17.34
C GLY A 126 -20.87 -7.61 15.91
N ALA A 127 -20.84 -8.47 14.89
CA ALA A 127 -20.89 -8.08 13.49
C ALA A 127 -22.31 -7.77 13.02
N SER A 128 -22.50 -6.74 12.18
CA SER A 128 -23.77 -6.56 11.47
C SER A 128 -24.08 -7.75 10.55
N GLN A 129 -25.35 -7.91 10.21
CA GLN A 129 -25.77 -8.93 9.25
C GLN A 129 -25.08 -8.75 7.89
N THR A 130 -24.85 -7.50 7.48
CA THR A 130 -24.16 -7.20 6.22
C THR A 130 -22.70 -7.62 6.25
N LEU A 131 -22.00 -7.43 7.37
CA LEU A 131 -20.63 -7.91 7.52
C LEU A 131 -20.57 -9.45 7.52
N LYS A 132 -21.48 -10.10 8.24
CA LYS A 132 -21.59 -11.57 8.23
C LYS A 132 -21.85 -12.12 6.83
N GLN A 133 -22.71 -11.47 6.05
CA GLN A 133 -22.96 -11.83 4.64
C GLN A 133 -21.72 -11.64 3.77
N MET A 134 -20.97 -10.54 3.98
CA MET A 134 -19.73 -10.27 3.24
C MET A 134 -18.68 -11.37 3.47
N PHE A 135 -18.64 -11.95 4.67
CA PHE A 135 -17.72 -13.02 5.05
C PHE A 135 -18.38 -14.39 5.18
N ALA A 136 -19.59 -14.59 4.64
CA ALA A 136 -20.36 -15.82 4.86
C ALA A 136 -19.61 -17.07 4.36
N ALA A 137 -18.82 -16.96 3.29
CA ALA A 137 -17.99 -18.04 2.78
C ALA A 137 -16.84 -18.45 3.73
N CYS A 138 -16.50 -17.59 4.70
CA CYS A 138 -15.38 -17.73 5.62
C CYS A 138 -15.83 -18.21 7.00
N ILE A 139 -17.11 -18.03 7.34
CA ILE A 139 -17.71 -18.44 8.61
C ILE A 139 -18.14 -19.91 8.45
N LYS A 140 -17.34 -20.83 9.01
CA LYS A 140 -17.66 -22.26 9.12
C LYS A 140 -17.84 -22.63 10.59
#